data_AF-L7YE91-F1
#
_entry.id   AF-L7YE91-F1
#
_cell.length_a   1.000
_cell.length_b   1.000
_cell.length_c   1.000
_cell.angle_alpha   90.00
_cell.angle_beta   90.00
_cell.angle_gamma   90.00
#
_symmetry.space_group_name_H-M   'P 1'
#
loop_
_entity.id
_entity.type
_entity.pdbx_description
1 polymer ?
#
loop_
_entity_poly.entity_id
_entity_poly.type
_entity_poly.pdbx_seq_one_letter_code
_entity_poly.pdbx_strand_id
1 'polypeptide(L)'
;SVSESKDTVNVTPSFTLTSAIPAKGVPATLQGSIEASLNGTSVTADVADVAKDVTLTDGNKTVYSYNERENKVDNNLSAVEASKEYTMTLSGVGFSFGKANAGKTLTFKLPKNVKVNDTSNDVKVSLDQYGNATNLKFVISNIKAYDSANTNAVSFYAAKSGLVATQGSYMTLADENGNLNVNTLLDKLKGKYEAMQFKDSKFETVNVNTTADDVKAELEKAGIKVDAANNFEAPDTFTVTLNAKSDVNGKTASLPVVVTVPNGKSTVVPSQSKTIMHNAYYYDKDAKRVGTDKVTRYNAVTVAMNTTKLANGISYYEVIEN
;
A
#
# COMPACT_ATOMS: atom_id res chain seq x y z
N SER A 1 6.54 -9.64 9.77
CA SER A 1 5.85 -10.14 8.57
C SER A 1 4.79 -11.14 9.01
N VAL A 2 3.54 -10.98 8.58
CA VAL A 2 2.55 -12.05 8.72
C VAL A 2 2.92 -13.07 7.66
N SER A 3 3.33 -14.29 8.04
CA SER A 3 3.61 -15.33 7.04
C SER A 3 2.28 -15.72 6.40
N GLU A 4 2.12 -15.45 5.11
CA GLU A 4 1.00 -15.98 4.35
C GLU A 4 1.03 -17.51 4.42
N SER A 5 -0.13 -18.14 4.60
CA SER A 5 -0.20 -19.60 4.65
C SER A 5 0.12 -20.15 3.26
N LYS A 6 0.75 -21.34 3.22
CA LYS A 6 1.27 -21.96 1.99
C LYS A 6 0.25 -22.17 0.86
N ASP A 7 -1.04 -22.10 1.18
CA ASP A 7 -2.16 -22.35 0.26
C ASP A 7 -3.08 -21.11 0.09
N THR A 8 -2.60 -19.93 0.48
CA THR A 8 -3.31 -18.66 0.27
C THR A 8 -2.85 -18.01 -1.04
N VAL A 9 -3.82 -17.60 -1.85
CA VAL A 9 -3.61 -16.80 -3.05
C VAL A 9 -4.15 -15.40 -2.81
N ASN A 10 -3.34 -14.36 -2.98
CA ASN A 10 -3.85 -12.99 -3.00
C ASN A 10 -4.25 -12.60 -4.41
N VAL A 11 -5.46 -12.07 -4.56
CA VAL A 11 -5.97 -11.57 -5.83
C VAL A 11 -5.87 -10.05 -5.86
N THR A 12 -5.23 -9.51 -6.89
CA THR A 12 -5.05 -8.06 -7.06
C THR A 12 -5.53 -7.65 -8.46
N PRO A 13 -6.76 -7.12 -8.59
CA PRO A 13 -7.19 -6.48 -9.83
C PRO A 13 -6.51 -5.12 -9.99
N SER A 14 -6.12 -4.77 -11.22
CA SER A 14 -5.57 -3.47 -11.58
C SER A 14 -6.24 -2.97 -12.85
N PHE A 15 -7.15 -2.02 -12.72
CA PHE A 15 -7.95 -1.51 -13.83
C PHE A 15 -7.88 0.00 -13.94
N THR A 16 -7.80 0.47 -15.18
CA THR A 16 -7.96 1.88 -15.54
C THR A 16 -9.11 2.01 -16.51
N LEU A 17 -10.10 2.82 -16.13
CA LEU A 17 -11.20 3.25 -16.98
C LEU A 17 -11.07 4.76 -17.17
N THR A 18 -11.01 5.22 -18.41
CA THR A 18 -11.17 6.65 -18.72
C THR A 18 -12.64 6.96 -19.01
N SER A 19 -13.05 8.22 -18.83
CA SER A 19 -14.35 8.68 -19.32
C SER A 19 -14.30 9.01 -20.81
N ALA A 20 -15.46 9.04 -21.45
CA ALA A 20 -15.57 9.64 -22.77
C ALA A 20 -15.32 11.15 -22.70
N ILE A 21 -14.86 11.73 -23.81
CA ILE A 21 -14.76 13.19 -24.02
C ILE A 21 -15.63 13.53 -25.24
N PRO A 22 -16.96 13.70 -25.06
CA PRO A 22 -17.90 13.86 -26.17
C PRO A 22 -17.57 15.04 -27.08
N ALA A 23 -17.14 16.16 -26.51
CA ALA A 23 -16.75 17.36 -27.26
C ALA A 23 -15.59 17.12 -28.24
N LYS A 24 -14.78 16.08 -28.03
CA LYS A 24 -13.66 15.68 -28.90
C LYS A 24 -13.93 14.38 -29.67
N GLY A 25 -15.11 13.79 -29.50
CA GLY A 25 -15.45 12.48 -30.08
C GLY A 25 -14.57 11.33 -29.59
N VAL A 26 -13.93 11.46 -28.42
CA VAL A 26 -13.04 10.43 -27.87
C VAL A 26 -13.86 9.52 -26.95
N PRO A 27 -13.98 8.20 -27.23
CA PRO A 27 -14.66 7.26 -26.34
C PRO A 27 -13.81 6.95 -25.11
N ALA A 28 -14.43 6.38 -24.07
CA ALA A 28 -13.71 5.81 -22.95
C ALA A 28 -12.80 4.65 -23.37
N THR A 29 -11.75 4.43 -22.60
CA THR A 29 -10.83 3.30 -22.71
C THR A 29 -10.84 2.51 -21.40
N LEU A 30 -10.90 1.18 -21.53
CA LEU A 30 -10.78 0.24 -20.42
C LEU A 30 -9.52 -0.61 -20.63
N GLN A 31 -8.64 -0.64 -19.63
CA GLN A 31 -7.42 -1.45 -19.64
C GLN A 31 -7.19 -2.04 -18.25
N GLY A 32 -6.55 -3.20 -18.17
CA GLY A 32 -6.12 -3.73 -16.88
C GLY A 32 -5.87 -5.22 -16.87
N SER A 33 -5.50 -5.70 -15.70
CA SER A 33 -5.14 -7.10 -15.46
C SER A 33 -5.66 -7.58 -14.10
N ILE A 34 -5.71 -8.90 -13.94
CA ILE A 34 -5.87 -9.54 -12.64
C ILE A 34 -4.60 -10.31 -12.34
N GLU A 35 -4.01 -10.04 -11.18
CA GLU A 35 -2.90 -10.80 -10.64
C GLU A 35 -3.36 -11.78 -9.56
N ALA A 36 -2.84 -13.00 -9.58
CA ALA A 36 -2.97 -13.98 -8.51
C ALA A 36 -1.58 -14.37 -8.00
N SER A 37 -1.30 -14.10 -6.72
CA SER A 37 0.00 -14.37 -6.10
C SER A 37 -0.08 -15.49 -5.07
N LEU A 38 0.73 -16.53 -5.25
CA LEU A 38 0.87 -17.67 -4.33
C LEU A 38 2.32 -17.71 -3.83
N ASN A 39 2.53 -17.58 -2.52
CA ASN A 39 3.85 -17.64 -1.89
C ASN A 39 4.89 -16.69 -2.54
N GLY A 40 4.47 -15.49 -2.91
CA GLY A 40 5.32 -14.47 -3.55
C GLY A 40 5.61 -14.71 -5.04
N THR A 41 5.03 -15.75 -5.66
CA THR A 41 5.04 -15.93 -7.12
C THR A 41 3.71 -15.48 -7.70
N SER A 42 3.75 -14.53 -8.62
CA SER A 42 2.55 -13.96 -9.24
C SER A 42 2.32 -14.46 -10.66
N VAL A 43 1.06 -14.67 -11.00
CA VAL A 43 0.59 -14.92 -12.37
C VAL A 43 -0.39 -13.82 -12.72
N THR A 44 -0.17 -13.18 -13.87
CA THR A 44 -0.98 -12.05 -14.34
C THR A 44 -1.79 -12.46 -15.55
N ALA A 45 -3.06 -12.04 -15.58
CA ALA A 45 -3.98 -12.28 -16.67
C ALA A 45 -4.44 -10.93 -17.22
N ASP A 46 -4.05 -10.58 -18.46
CA ASP A 46 -4.53 -9.36 -19.13
C ASP A 46 -5.98 -9.56 -19.57
N VAL A 47 -6.84 -8.63 -19.18
CA VAL A 47 -8.29 -8.77 -19.35
C VAL A 47 -8.74 -8.74 -20.80
N ALA A 48 -7.94 -8.19 -21.71
CA ALA A 48 -8.20 -8.30 -23.15
C ALA A 48 -7.95 -9.71 -23.72
N ASP A 49 -7.06 -10.49 -23.09
CA ASP A 49 -6.55 -11.76 -23.67
C ASP A 49 -7.07 -13.02 -22.96
N VAL A 50 -7.56 -12.92 -21.72
CA VAL A 50 -7.84 -14.08 -20.86
C VAL A 50 -9.31 -14.29 -20.50
N ALA A 51 -10.14 -13.27 -20.62
CA ALA A 51 -11.56 -13.37 -20.32
C ALA A 51 -12.33 -13.78 -21.59
N LYS A 52 -13.14 -14.84 -21.47
CA LYS A 52 -14.02 -15.27 -22.57
C LYS A 52 -15.17 -14.30 -22.77
N ASP A 53 -15.71 -13.80 -21.65
CA ASP A 53 -16.75 -12.78 -21.67
C ASP A 53 -16.36 -11.62 -20.77
N VAL A 54 -16.63 -10.41 -21.25
CA VAL A 54 -16.43 -9.15 -20.52
C VAL A 54 -17.75 -8.39 -20.52
N THR A 55 -18.12 -7.81 -19.38
CA THR A 55 -19.25 -6.89 -19.29
C THR A 55 -18.91 -5.75 -18.34
N LEU A 56 -19.18 -4.51 -18.76
CA LEU A 56 -19.06 -3.31 -17.94
C LEU A 56 -20.44 -2.65 -17.85
N THR A 57 -20.90 -2.37 -16.63
CA THR A 57 -22.23 -1.80 -16.39
C THR A 57 -22.20 -0.55 -15.51
N ASP A 58 -23.09 0.39 -15.81
CA ASP A 58 -23.56 1.45 -14.92
C ASP A 58 -24.90 1.00 -14.32
N GLY A 59 -24.86 0.43 -13.11
CA GLY A 59 -25.99 -0.27 -12.53
C GLY A 59 -26.50 -1.40 -13.45
N ASN A 60 -27.72 -1.26 -13.95
CA ASN A 60 -28.35 -2.23 -14.85
C ASN A 60 -28.08 -1.96 -16.34
N LYS A 61 -27.40 -0.85 -16.68
CA LYS A 61 -27.12 -0.47 -18.06
C LYS A 61 -25.75 -0.98 -18.47
N THR A 62 -25.70 -1.81 -19.51
CA THR A 62 -24.44 -2.23 -20.14
C THR A 62 -23.86 -1.08 -20.95
N VAL A 63 -22.60 -0.74 -20.69
CA VAL A 63 -21.83 0.25 -21.46
C VAL A 63 -20.77 -0.40 -22.34
N TYR A 64 -20.37 -1.64 -22.02
CA TYR A 64 -19.52 -2.45 -22.88
C TYR A 64 -19.81 -3.94 -22.62
N SER A 65 -19.84 -4.75 -23.67
CA SER A 65 -19.75 -6.19 -23.53
C SER A 65 -19.04 -6.85 -24.71
N TYR A 66 -18.35 -7.93 -24.42
CA TYR A 66 -17.80 -8.86 -25.39
C TYR A 66 -18.18 -10.29 -24.98
N ASN A 67 -18.67 -11.07 -25.94
CA ASN A 67 -18.97 -12.49 -25.77
C ASN A 67 -18.18 -13.30 -26.81
N GLU A 68 -17.24 -14.13 -26.36
CA GLU A 68 -16.40 -14.94 -27.24
C GLU A 68 -17.21 -15.98 -28.03
N ARG A 69 -18.20 -16.63 -27.39
CA ARG A 69 -19.00 -17.69 -28.02
C ARG A 69 -19.80 -17.15 -29.21
N GLU A 70 -20.39 -15.99 -29.07
CA GLU A 70 -21.18 -15.33 -30.12
C GLU A 70 -20.34 -14.44 -31.04
N ASN A 71 -19.07 -14.22 -30.69
CA ASN A 71 -18.19 -13.22 -31.30
C ASN A 71 -18.88 -11.85 -31.44
N LYS A 72 -19.57 -11.44 -30.37
CA LYS A 72 -20.43 -10.25 -30.36
C LYS A 72 -19.88 -9.19 -29.42
N VAL A 73 -19.86 -7.96 -29.92
CA VAL A 73 -19.49 -6.76 -29.15
C VAL A 73 -20.69 -5.82 -29.09
N ASP A 74 -21.01 -5.34 -27.88
CA ASP A 74 -21.86 -4.17 -27.67
C ASP A 74 -21.00 -3.08 -27.04
N ASN A 75 -20.80 -1.97 -27.75
CA ASN A 75 -19.89 -0.91 -27.33
C ASN A 75 -20.61 0.43 -27.25
N ASN A 76 -20.86 0.86 -26.02
CA ASN A 76 -21.41 2.17 -25.68
C ASN A 76 -20.46 2.90 -24.72
N LEU A 77 -19.15 2.76 -24.92
CA LEU A 77 -18.12 3.44 -24.12
C LEU A 77 -18.20 4.98 -24.24
N SER A 78 -18.91 5.50 -25.25
CA SER A 78 -19.28 6.92 -25.33
C SER A 78 -20.19 7.40 -24.20
N ALA A 79 -20.88 6.50 -23.49
CA ALA A 79 -21.75 6.81 -22.36
C ALA A 79 -21.03 6.76 -21.00
N VAL A 80 -19.72 6.52 -20.97
CA VAL A 80 -18.96 6.48 -19.72
C VAL A 80 -18.63 7.90 -19.26
N GLU A 81 -19.04 8.24 -18.04
CA GLU A 81 -18.91 9.58 -17.47
C GLU A 81 -17.82 9.61 -16.39
N ALA A 82 -17.10 10.73 -16.30
CA ALA A 82 -16.06 10.92 -15.28
C ALA A 82 -16.65 10.88 -13.87
N SER A 83 -15.86 10.37 -12.91
CA SER A 83 -16.22 10.24 -11.50
C SER A 83 -17.36 9.26 -11.18
N LYS A 84 -18.01 8.67 -12.19
CA LYS A 84 -18.94 7.55 -11.99
C LYS A 84 -18.20 6.25 -11.73
N GLU A 85 -18.88 5.37 -11.01
CA GLU A 85 -18.41 4.03 -10.70
C GLU A 85 -19.17 2.99 -11.53
N TYR A 86 -18.42 2.01 -12.01
CA TYR A 86 -18.91 0.93 -12.86
C TYR A 86 -18.64 -0.42 -12.22
N THR A 87 -19.41 -1.43 -12.62
CA THR A 87 -19.15 -2.83 -12.26
C THR A 87 -18.70 -3.59 -13.49
N MET A 88 -17.59 -4.32 -13.36
CA MET A 88 -17.09 -5.19 -14.40
C MET A 88 -17.27 -6.65 -14.01
N THR A 89 -17.76 -7.45 -14.95
CA THR A 89 -17.81 -8.90 -14.85
C THR A 89 -16.91 -9.50 -15.91
N LEU A 90 -16.03 -10.40 -15.48
CA LEU A 90 -15.14 -11.19 -16.33
C LEU A 90 -15.45 -12.66 -16.11
N SER A 91 -15.77 -13.38 -17.18
CA SER A 91 -16.06 -14.81 -17.12
C SER A 91 -15.04 -15.61 -17.91
N GLY A 92 -14.81 -16.85 -17.48
CA GLY A 92 -13.88 -17.75 -18.15
C GLY A 92 -12.41 -17.53 -17.75
N VAL A 93 -12.14 -16.71 -16.73
CA VAL A 93 -10.77 -16.42 -16.27
C VAL A 93 -10.14 -17.68 -15.69
N GLY A 94 -8.85 -17.89 -15.94
CA GLY A 94 -8.08 -19.00 -15.39
C GLY A 94 -6.67 -18.60 -14.97
N PHE A 95 -6.12 -19.34 -14.01
CA PHE A 95 -4.75 -19.19 -13.53
C PHE A 95 -4.08 -20.55 -13.46
N SER A 96 -2.82 -20.63 -13.88
CA SER A 96 -2.00 -21.83 -13.71
C SER A 96 -1.04 -21.65 -12.54
N PHE A 97 -1.17 -22.48 -11.50
CA PHE A 97 -0.23 -22.52 -10.37
C PHE A 97 0.77 -23.66 -10.50
N GLY A 98 0.80 -24.32 -11.67
CA GLY A 98 1.72 -25.39 -12.01
C GLY A 98 1.40 -26.74 -11.36
N LYS A 99 1.97 -27.80 -11.94
CA LYS A 99 1.71 -29.20 -11.57
C LYS A 99 2.03 -29.55 -10.11
N ALA A 100 2.91 -28.79 -9.45
CA ALA A 100 3.21 -28.95 -8.02
C ALA A 100 1.99 -28.68 -7.12
N ASN A 101 0.98 -27.98 -7.64
CA ASN A 101 -0.28 -27.68 -6.95
C ASN A 101 -1.47 -28.45 -7.53
N ALA A 102 -1.24 -29.44 -8.40
CA ALA A 102 -2.30 -30.27 -8.98
C ALA A 102 -3.21 -30.91 -7.92
N GLY A 103 -4.52 -30.82 -8.14
CA GLY A 103 -5.55 -31.40 -7.27
C GLY A 103 -5.71 -30.73 -5.89
N LYS A 104 -4.95 -29.67 -5.58
CA LYS A 104 -5.09 -28.94 -4.32
C LYS A 104 -6.28 -27.99 -4.35
N THR A 105 -6.73 -27.58 -3.17
CA THR A 105 -7.65 -26.45 -2.99
C THR A 105 -6.89 -25.28 -2.41
N LEU A 106 -6.91 -24.15 -3.12
CA LEU A 106 -6.31 -22.90 -2.68
C LEU A 106 -7.39 -21.97 -2.10
N THR A 107 -7.00 -21.10 -1.18
CA THR A 107 -7.89 -20.06 -0.64
C THR A 107 -7.52 -18.72 -1.25
N PHE A 108 -8.40 -18.18 -2.08
CA PHE A 108 -8.25 -16.88 -2.72
C PHE A 108 -8.72 -15.81 -1.74
N LYS A 109 -7.81 -14.96 -1.28
CA LYS A 109 -8.12 -13.75 -0.54
C LYS A 109 -8.46 -12.64 -1.53
N LEU A 110 -9.69 -12.14 -1.43
CA LEU A 110 -10.23 -11.14 -2.32
C LEU A 110 -10.25 -9.76 -1.67
N PRO A 111 -9.95 -8.69 -2.42
CA PRO A 111 -10.25 -7.32 -2.01
C PRO A 111 -11.75 -7.13 -1.77
N LYS A 112 -12.12 -6.17 -0.92
CA LYS A 112 -13.53 -5.89 -0.54
C LYS A 112 -14.46 -5.64 -1.73
N ASN A 113 -13.95 -5.08 -2.82
CA ASN A 113 -14.71 -4.76 -4.02
C ASN A 113 -14.72 -5.87 -5.08
N VAL A 114 -14.21 -7.06 -4.75
CA VAL A 114 -14.10 -8.20 -5.67
C VAL A 114 -14.91 -9.38 -5.17
N LYS A 115 -15.58 -10.05 -6.11
CA LYS A 115 -16.18 -11.37 -5.90
C LYS A 115 -15.63 -12.35 -6.93
N VAL A 116 -15.49 -13.60 -6.51
CA VAL A 116 -15.19 -14.74 -7.38
C VAL A 116 -16.31 -15.76 -7.27
N ASN A 117 -16.91 -16.14 -8.41
CA ASN A 117 -18.07 -17.03 -8.47
C ASN A 117 -19.17 -16.59 -7.48
N ASP A 118 -19.45 -15.28 -7.50
CA ASP A 118 -20.45 -14.60 -6.66
C ASP A 118 -20.17 -14.64 -5.13
N THR A 119 -19.01 -15.14 -4.71
CA THR A 119 -18.56 -15.18 -3.31
C THR A 119 -17.54 -14.08 -3.01
N SER A 120 -17.64 -13.44 -1.83
CA SER A 120 -16.75 -12.37 -1.35
C SER A 120 -15.79 -12.85 -0.25
N ASN A 121 -14.78 -12.03 0.07
CA ASN A 121 -13.75 -12.30 1.09
C ASN A 121 -12.81 -13.45 0.69
N ASP A 122 -12.99 -14.63 1.28
CA ASP A 122 -12.13 -15.78 1.05
C ASP A 122 -12.89 -16.83 0.23
N VAL A 123 -12.35 -17.20 -0.92
CA VAL A 123 -12.97 -18.17 -1.85
C VAL A 123 -12.08 -19.39 -1.99
N LYS A 124 -12.63 -20.58 -1.75
CA LYS A 124 -11.92 -21.84 -2.00
C LYS A 124 -12.03 -22.22 -3.46
N VAL A 125 -10.88 -22.41 -4.10
CA VAL A 125 -10.77 -22.78 -5.52
C VAL A 125 -9.99 -24.08 -5.64
N SER A 126 -10.63 -25.10 -6.21
CA SER A 126 -9.98 -26.36 -6.52
C SER A 126 -9.22 -26.28 -7.83
N LEU A 127 -8.01 -26.83 -7.84
CA LEU A 127 -7.16 -26.92 -9.03
C LEU A 127 -7.34 -28.26 -9.74
N ASP A 128 -7.23 -28.23 -11.06
CA ASP A 128 -7.26 -29.45 -11.88
C ASP A 128 -6.00 -30.32 -11.70
N GLN A 129 -5.93 -31.43 -12.44
CA GLN A 129 -4.80 -32.38 -12.42
C GLN A 129 -3.47 -31.79 -12.92
N TYR A 130 -3.47 -30.57 -13.46
CA TYR A 130 -2.29 -29.84 -13.91
C TYR A 130 -1.98 -28.62 -13.03
N GLY A 131 -2.81 -28.34 -12.02
CA GLY A 131 -2.66 -27.20 -11.12
C GLY A 131 -3.30 -25.92 -11.64
N ASN A 132 -4.28 -26.01 -12.55
CA ASN A 132 -4.99 -24.84 -13.08
C ASN A 132 -6.32 -24.61 -12.35
N ALA A 133 -6.60 -23.35 -12.03
CA ALA A 133 -7.94 -22.85 -11.77
C ALA A 133 -8.53 -22.38 -13.10
N THR A 134 -9.75 -22.80 -13.43
CA THR A 134 -10.38 -22.46 -14.72
C THR A 134 -11.82 -22.01 -14.52
N ASN A 135 -12.35 -21.29 -15.51
CA ASN A 135 -13.73 -20.85 -15.58
C ASN A 135 -14.20 -20.03 -14.37
N LEU A 136 -13.30 -19.19 -13.84
CA LEU A 136 -13.62 -18.27 -12.76
C LEU A 136 -14.42 -17.08 -13.30
N LYS A 137 -15.42 -16.66 -12.53
CA LYS A 137 -16.18 -15.43 -12.75
C LYS A 137 -15.74 -14.38 -11.73
N PHE A 138 -15.09 -13.32 -12.19
CA PHE A 138 -14.74 -12.17 -11.37
C PHE A 138 -15.81 -11.08 -11.53
N VAL A 139 -16.29 -10.54 -10.42
CA VAL A 139 -17.11 -9.32 -10.39
C VAL A 139 -16.33 -8.28 -9.60
N ILE A 140 -15.94 -7.19 -10.27
CA ILE A 140 -15.19 -6.08 -9.69
C ILE A 140 -16.12 -4.87 -9.66
N SER A 141 -16.45 -4.43 -8.45
CA SER A 141 -17.25 -3.23 -8.21
C SER A 141 -16.37 -1.99 -8.00
N ASN A 142 -17.00 -0.82 -8.09
CA ASN A 142 -16.41 0.49 -7.80
C ASN A 142 -15.24 0.83 -8.75
N ILE A 143 -15.32 0.43 -10.02
CA ILE A 143 -14.35 0.85 -11.04
C ILE A 143 -14.68 2.30 -11.41
N LYS A 144 -13.86 3.23 -10.97
CA LYS A 144 -14.06 4.65 -11.22
C LYS A 144 -13.50 5.06 -12.57
N ALA A 145 -14.30 5.80 -13.36
CA ALA A 145 -13.88 6.37 -14.63
C ALA A 145 -13.23 7.74 -14.45
N TYR A 146 -12.07 7.96 -15.08
CA TYR A 146 -11.31 9.21 -14.95
C TYR A 146 -11.29 10.03 -16.25
N ASP A 147 -11.50 11.34 -16.12
CA ASP A 147 -11.35 12.31 -17.19
C ASP A 147 -9.86 12.50 -17.53
N SER A 148 -9.44 11.92 -18.65
CA SER A 148 -8.06 12.03 -19.14
C SER A 148 -7.72 13.41 -19.71
N ALA A 149 -8.71 14.24 -20.04
CA ALA A 149 -8.46 15.62 -20.50
C ALA A 149 -8.17 16.58 -19.35
N ASN A 150 -8.63 16.27 -18.14
CA ASN A 150 -8.34 17.06 -16.96
C ASN A 150 -6.93 16.74 -16.43
N THR A 151 -6.00 17.68 -16.63
CA THR A 151 -4.59 17.53 -16.21
C THR A 151 -4.27 18.23 -14.88
N ASN A 152 -5.27 18.79 -14.19
CA ASN A 152 -5.05 19.59 -12.99
C ASN A 152 -4.47 18.74 -11.85
N ALA A 153 -3.48 19.29 -11.15
CA ALA A 153 -2.82 18.60 -10.05
C ALA A 153 -3.69 18.59 -8.78
N VAL A 154 -3.46 17.58 -7.95
CA VAL A 154 -3.91 17.57 -6.55
C VAL A 154 -2.78 18.13 -5.69
N SER A 155 -3.10 18.94 -4.69
CA SER A 155 -2.12 19.47 -3.74
C SER A 155 -2.72 19.54 -2.35
N PHE A 156 -1.87 19.39 -1.33
CA PHE A 156 -2.27 19.57 0.05
C PHE A 156 -2.15 21.03 0.49
N TYR A 157 -3.03 21.45 1.39
CA TYR A 157 -3.07 22.76 1.98
C TYR A 157 -3.18 22.63 3.49
N ALA A 158 -2.51 23.49 4.24
CA ALA A 158 -2.73 23.59 5.69
C ALA A 158 -4.06 24.30 5.94
N ALA A 159 -5.03 23.59 6.54
CA ALA A 159 -6.42 24.06 6.69
C ALA A 159 -6.52 25.44 7.38
N LYS A 160 -5.59 25.73 8.31
CA LYS A 160 -5.57 27.00 9.05
C LYS A 160 -5.01 28.17 8.24
N SER A 161 -3.95 27.96 7.45
CA SER A 161 -3.27 29.05 6.75
C SER A 161 -3.68 29.19 5.29
N GLY A 162 -4.31 28.17 4.70
CA GLY A 162 -4.61 28.11 3.27
C GLY A 162 -3.36 28.01 2.38
N LEU A 163 -2.17 27.82 2.97
CA LEU A 163 -0.93 27.69 2.21
C LEU A 163 -0.75 26.24 1.73
N VAL A 164 -0.20 26.10 0.52
CA VAL A 164 0.22 24.81 -0.02
C VAL A 164 1.22 24.17 0.95
N ALA A 165 0.96 22.93 1.33
CA ALA A 165 1.82 22.13 2.18
C ALA A 165 2.55 21.08 1.33
N THR A 166 3.88 21.17 1.27
CA THR A 166 4.76 20.15 0.66
C THR A 166 5.35 19.20 1.70
N GLN A 167 5.40 19.66 2.96
CA GLN A 167 5.72 18.88 4.15
C GLN A 167 4.83 19.35 5.30
N GLY A 168 4.35 18.42 6.11
CA GLY A 168 3.57 18.71 7.31
C GLY A 168 4.39 18.56 8.58
N SER A 169 3.96 19.27 9.63
CA SER A 169 4.35 19.00 11.01
C SER A 169 3.11 18.79 11.87
N TYR A 170 3.21 17.97 12.90
CA TYR A 170 2.17 17.80 13.93
C TYR A 170 2.85 17.49 15.27
N MET A 171 2.39 18.13 16.34
CA MET A 171 2.92 17.89 17.68
C MET A 171 1.77 17.43 18.56
N THR A 172 1.98 16.36 19.30
CA THR A 172 1.01 15.80 20.25
C THR A 172 1.74 15.21 21.44
N LEU A 173 1.03 15.03 22.55
CA LEU A 173 1.51 14.23 23.67
C LEU A 173 0.96 12.82 23.55
N ALA A 174 1.77 11.83 23.91
CA ALA A 174 1.31 10.48 24.17
C ALA A 174 0.47 10.44 25.45
N ASP A 175 -0.39 9.42 25.57
CA ASP A 175 -1.19 9.18 26.77
C ASP A 175 -0.33 8.81 27.99
N GLU A 176 -0.98 8.56 29.14
CA GLU A 176 -0.31 8.20 30.40
C GLU A 176 0.52 6.90 30.30
N ASN A 177 0.24 6.05 29.32
CA ASN A 177 0.97 4.81 29.05
C ASN A 177 2.06 4.99 27.98
N GLY A 178 2.29 6.22 27.50
CA GLY A 178 3.24 6.51 26.42
C GLY A 178 2.75 6.11 25.02
N ASN A 179 1.44 5.91 24.86
CA ASN A 179 0.86 5.46 23.59
C ASN A 179 0.17 6.59 22.80
N LEU A 180 0.08 6.37 21.49
CA LEU A 180 -0.84 7.06 20.60
C LEU A 180 -1.76 6.04 19.91
N ASN A 181 -2.94 6.50 19.48
CA ASN A 181 -3.88 5.70 18.70
C ASN A 181 -3.86 6.12 17.23
N VAL A 182 -3.74 5.15 16.31
CA VAL A 182 -3.64 5.39 14.86
C VAL A 182 -4.86 6.15 14.32
N ASN A 183 -6.08 5.77 14.71
CA ASN A 183 -7.30 6.42 14.21
C ASN A 183 -7.37 7.87 14.68
N THR A 184 -7.11 8.09 15.98
CA THR A 184 -7.13 9.44 16.56
C THR A 184 -6.07 10.34 15.92
N LEU A 185 -4.86 9.82 15.70
CA LEU A 185 -3.80 10.55 15.02
C LEU A 185 -4.21 10.91 13.59
N LEU A 186 -4.67 9.94 12.81
CA LEU A 186 -5.08 10.14 11.43
C LEU A 186 -6.19 11.20 11.30
N ASP A 187 -7.19 11.16 12.17
CA ASP A 187 -8.28 12.15 12.20
C ASP A 187 -7.75 13.57 12.47
N LYS A 188 -6.79 13.72 13.41
CA LYS A 188 -6.14 15.01 13.69
C LYS A 188 -5.33 15.51 12.51
N LEU A 189 -4.62 14.62 11.81
CA LEU A 189 -3.85 14.97 10.62
C LEU A 189 -4.77 15.41 9.47
N LYS A 190 -5.87 14.68 9.22
CA LYS A 190 -6.91 15.04 8.24
C LYS A 190 -7.62 16.36 8.58
N GLY A 191 -7.76 16.69 9.86
CA GLY A 191 -8.28 18.00 10.28
C GLY A 191 -7.29 19.16 10.12
N LYS A 192 -5.98 18.87 9.99
CA LYS A 192 -4.93 19.89 9.82
C LYS A 192 -4.58 20.15 8.36
N TYR A 193 -4.74 19.14 7.50
CA TYR A 193 -4.39 19.21 6.09
C TYR A 193 -5.53 18.72 5.21
N GLU A 194 -5.85 19.53 4.20
CA GLU A 194 -6.87 19.20 3.20
C GLU A 194 -6.22 19.06 1.83
N ALA A 195 -6.71 18.14 1.01
CA ALA A 195 -6.28 18.03 -0.38
C ALA A 195 -7.28 18.77 -1.27
N MET A 196 -6.79 19.51 -2.26
CA MET A 196 -7.62 20.24 -3.21
C MET A 196 -7.09 20.09 -4.63
N GLN A 197 -7.98 20.25 -5.60
CA GLN A 197 -7.67 20.33 -7.01
C GLN A 197 -8.34 21.56 -7.59
N PHE A 198 -7.60 22.37 -8.34
CA PHE A 198 -8.20 23.48 -9.08
C PHE A 198 -8.94 22.91 -10.29
N LYS A 199 -10.22 23.24 -10.48
CA LYS A 199 -11.03 22.79 -11.61
C LYS A 199 -12.07 23.87 -11.90
N ASP A 200 -12.31 24.17 -13.18
CA ASP A 200 -13.35 25.11 -13.61
C ASP A 200 -13.31 26.47 -12.88
N SER A 201 -12.11 27.02 -12.70
CA SER A 201 -11.84 28.29 -12.00
C SER A 201 -12.15 28.30 -10.49
N LYS A 202 -12.30 27.15 -9.86
CA LYS A 202 -12.52 27.00 -8.41
C LYS A 202 -11.67 25.89 -7.81
N PHE A 203 -11.45 25.94 -6.50
CA PHE A 203 -10.85 24.83 -5.76
C PHE A 203 -11.93 23.84 -5.34
N GLU A 204 -11.76 22.58 -5.72
CA GLU A 204 -12.59 21.47 -5.30
C GLU A 204 -11.82 20.65 -4.26
N THR A 205 -12.49 20.24 -3.19
CA THR A 205 -11.91 19.34 -2.19
C THR A 205 -11.71 17.95 -2.77
N VAL A 206 -10.54 17.37 -2.52
CA VAL A 206 -10.20 16.00 -2.88
C VAL A 206 -10.15 15.17 -1.60
N ASN A 207 -10.75 13.98 -1.63
CA ASN A 207 -10.74 13.09 -0.48
C ASN A 207 -9.32 12.63 -0.14
N VAL A 208 -8.93 12.76 1.13
CA VAL A 208 -7.70 12.18 1.68
C VAL A 208 -7.96 10.70 1.93
N ASN A 209 -7.41 9.86 1.05
CA ASN A 209 -7.69 8.43 0.99
C ASN A 209 -6.76 7.57 1.86
N THR A 210 -5.81 8.16 2.60
CA THR A 210 -5.07 7.43 3.65
C THR A 210 -6.04 6.83 4.66
N THR A 211 -5.86 5.55 4.94
CA THR A 211 -6.61 4.75 5.91
C THR A 211 -5.77 4.45 7.16
N ALA A 212 -6.41 3.96 8.22
CA ALA A 212 -5.69 3.53 9.42
C ALA A 212 -4.74 2.35 9.13
N ASP A 213 -5.11 1.46 8.22
CA ASP A 213 -4.27 0.34 7.79
C ASP A 213 -3.01 0.84 7.08
N ASP A 214 -3.10 1.90 6.27
CA ASP A 214 -1.92 2.51 5.62
C ASP A 214 -0.95 3.08 6.65
N VAL A 215 -1.46 3.82 7.65
CA VAL A 215 -0.64 4.38 8.73
C VAL A 215 -0.01 3.26 9.57
N LYS A 216 -0.78 2.22 9.90
CA LYS A 216 -0.28 1.04 10.60
C LYS A 216 0.85 0.36 9.83
N ALA A 217 0.68 0.17 8.51
CA ALA A 217 1.71 -0.43 7.67
C ALA A 217 3.00 0.43 7.62
N GLU A 218 2.87 1.76 7.57
CA GLU A 218 4.00 2.69 7.63
C GLU A 218 4.74 2.61 8.97
N LEU A 219 4.00 2.58 10.09
CA LEU A 219 4.55 2.41 11.44
C LEU A 219 5.27 1.07 11.60
N GLU A 220 4.65 -0.04 11.17
CA GLU A 220 5.25 -1.37 11.24
C GLU A 220 6.49 -1.49 10.37
N LYS A 221 6.51 -0.84 9.20
CA LYS A 221 7.69 -0.73 8.34
C LYS A 221 8.83 0.04 9.02
N ALA A 222 8.50 1.01 9.86
CA ALA A 222 9.45 1.73 10.71
C ALA A 222 9.84 0.97 12.00
N GLY A 223 9.35 -0.26 12.19
CA GLY A 223 9.64 -1.09 13.37
C GLY A 223 8.78 -0.77 14.59
N ILE A 224 7.77 0.09 14.46
CA ILE A 224 6.83 0.47 15.52
C ILE A 224 5.66 -0.52 15.49
N LYS A 225 5.46 -1.25 16.59
CA LYS A 225 4.38 -2.24 16.68
C LYS A 225 3.06 -1.57 17.03
N VAL A 226 2.01 -1.91 16.29
CA VAL A 226 0.64 -1.46 16.53
C VAL A 226 -0.19 -2.64 17.04
N ASP A 227 -0.88 -2.46 18.17
CA ASP A 227 -1.71 -3.49 18.77
C ASP A 227 -3.06 -3.69 18.02
N ALA A 228 -3.87 -4.62 18.52
CA ALA A 228 -5.19 -4.90 17.94
C ALA A 228 -6.22 -3.77 18.16
N ALA A 229 -6.00 -2.91 19.15
CA ALA A 229 -6.81 -1.73 19.43
C ALA A 229 -6.33 -0.47 18.68
N ASN A 230 -5.32 -0.62 17.80
CA ASN A 230 -4.66 0.45 17.05
C ASN A 230 -3.82 1.42 17.90
N ASN A 231 -3.38 0.99 19.08
CA ASN A 231 -2.43 1.76 19.89
C ASN A 231 -0.99 1.34 19.58
N PHE A 232 -0.05 2.26 19.79
CA PHE A 232 1.38 2.02 19.68
C PHE A 232 2.16 2.89 20.67
N GLU A 233 3.27 2.36 21.19
CA GLU A 233 4.23 3.12 22.00
C GLU A 233 4.89 4.15 21.08
N ALA A 234 4.63 5.44 21.34
CA ALA A 234 5.02 6.49 20.42
C ALA A 234 6.51 6.84 20.59
N PRO A 235 7.32 6.84 19.52
CA PRO A 235 8.66 7.41 19.57
C PRO A 235 8.59 8.94 19.70
N ASP A 236 9.70 9.55 20.10
CA ASP A 236 9.89 11.01 20.16
C ASP A 236 9.62 11.72 18.82
N THR A 237 9.88 11.03 17.70
CA THR A 237 9.52 11.48 16.36
C THR A 237 9.24 10.32 15.42
N PHE A 238 8.29 10.51 14.49
CA PHE A 238 8.01 9.61 13.38
C PHE A 238 7.34 10.36 12.22
N THR A 239 7.18 9.72 11.07
CA THR A 239 6.50 10.30 9.90
C THR A 239 5.24 9.50 9.57
N VAL A 240 4.18 10.20 9.20
CA VAL A 240 2.95 9.64 8.62
C VAL A 240 2.68 10.31 7.29
N THR A 241 2.38 9.54 6.26
CA THR A 241 2.11 10.06 4.92
C THR A 241 0.60 10.15 4.65
N LEU A 242 0.10 11.37 4.45
CA LEU A 242 -1.26 11.59 3.94
C LEU A 242 -1.25 11.47 2.41
N ASN A 243 -2.20 10.73 1.86
CA ASN A 243 -2.40 10.51 0.44
C ASN A 243 -3.79 11.00 0.05
N ALA A 244 -3.90 11.54 -1.15
CA ALA A 244 -5.16 11.95 -1.75
C ALA A 244 -5.20 11.51 -3.21
N LYS A 245 -6.39 11.21 -3.72
CA LYS A 245 -6.61 10.85 -5.13
C LYS A 245 -7.86 11.55 -5.65
N SER A 246 -7.73 12.28 -6.75
CA SER A 246 -8.87 12.91 -7.39
C SER A 246 -9.79 11.87 -8.03
N ASP A 247 -11.07 11.93 -7.69
CA ASP A 247 -12.12 11.13 -8.33
C ASP A 247 -12.43 11.60 -9.76
N VAL A 248 -11.89 12.75 -10.18
CA VAL A 248 -12.10 13.30 -11.53
C VAL A 248 -11.07 12.74 -12.49
N ASN A 249 -9.78 12.88 -12.20
CA ASN A 249 -8.71 12.53 -13.14
C ASN A 249 -7.71 11.50 -12.61
N GLY A 250 -7.96 10.93 -11.43
CA GLY A 250 -7.13 9.88 -10.84
C GLY A 250 -5.75 10.35 -10.38
N LYS A 251 -5.42 11.64 -10.52
CA LYS A 251 -4.15 12.21 -10.03
C LYS A 251 -4.07 12.08 -8.52
N THR A 252 -2.88 11.76 -8.03
CA THR A 252 -2.60 11.61 -6.61
C THR A 252 -1.70 12.71 -6.09
N ALA A 253 -1.74 12.93 -4.78
CA ALA A 253 -0.78 13.72 -4.05
C ALA A 253 -0.43 13.02 -2.73
N SER A 254 0.76 13.26 -2.23
CA SER A 254 1.24 12.75 -0.94
C SER A 254 1.85 13.89 -0.13
N LEU A 255 1.58 13.90 1.18
CA LEU A 255 2.12 14.84 2.15
C LEU A 255 2.77 14.06 3.31
N PRO A 256 4.10 14.03 3.41
CA PRO A 256 4.76 13.50 4.60
C PRO A 256 4.56 14.47 5.77
N VAL A 257 4.06 13.98 6.89
CA VAL A 257 3.84 14.74 8.11
C VAL A 257 4.76 14.22 9.21
N VAL A 258 5.69 15.06 9.66
CA VAL A 258 6.54 14.75 10.81
C VAL A 258 5.72 14.94 12.08
N VAL A 259 5.57 13.87 12.86
CA VAL A 259 4.89 13.85 14.15
C VAL A 259 5.95 13.89 15.24
N THR A 260 5.92 14.93 16.07
CA THR A 260 6.77 15.07 17.25
C THR A 260 5.98 14.77 18.51
N VAL A 261 6.52 13.90 19.36
CA VAL A 261 5.92 13.48 20.63
C VAL A 261 6.88 13.80 21.76
N PRO A 262 6.76 14.96 22.43
CA PRO A 262 7.72 15.40 23.44
C PRO A 262 7.91 14.43 24.61
N ASN A 263 6.87 13.68 24.99
CA ASN A 263 6.91 12.63 26.02
C ASN A 263 7.02 11.21 25.42
N GLY A 264 7.37 11.09 24.14
CA GLY A 264 7.56 9.82 23.45
C GLY A 264 8.86 9.13 23.84
N LYS A 265 8.95 7.84 23.49
CA LYS A 265 10.16 7.03 23.68
C LYS A 265 11.30 7.59 22.84
N SER A 266 12.41 7.95 23.49
CA SER A 266 13.62 8.40 22.79
C SER A 266 14.08 7.35 21.77
N THR A 267 14.22 7.76 20.51
CA THR A 267 14.76 6.91 19.45
C THR A 267 16.30 6.98 19.39
N VAL A 268 16.90 7.95 20.07
CA VAL A 268 18.35 8.04 20.23
C VAL A 268 18.82 6.93 21.17
N VAL A 269 19.73 6.07 20.68
CA VAL A 269 20.42 5.09 21.52
C VAL A 269 21.30 5.85 22.50
N PRO A 270 21.09 5.69 23.82
CA PRO A 270 21.98 6.29 24.81
C PRO A 270 23.41 5.85 24.52
N SER A 271 24.28 6.82 24.38
CA SER A 271 25.66 6.59 24.01
C SER A 271 26.59 7.34 24.94
N GLN A 272 27.78 6.79 25.10
CA GLN A 272 28.84 7.47 25.81
C GLN A 272 30.13 7.34 25.04
N SER A 273 30.93 8.41 25.09
CA SER A 273 32.31 8.35 24.67
C SER A 273 33.08 7.45 25.64
N LYS A 274 33.73 6.41 25.14
CA LYS A 274 34.66 5.57 25.90
C LYS A 274 36.06 5.69 25.33
N THR A 275 37.03 5.97 26.20
CA THR A 275 38.44 5.87 25.88
C THR A 275 38.86 4.41 25.85
N ILE A 276 39.40 3.97 24.71
CA ILE A 276 39.88 2.59 24.57
C ILE A 276 41.30 2.49 25.13
N MET A 277 41.53 1.57 26.08
CA MET A 277 42.84 1.43 26.75
C MET A 277 43.84 0.55 25.98
N HIS A 278 43.38 -0.25 25.02
CA HIS A 278 44.17 -1.15 24.19
C HIS A 278 43.83 -0.95 22.71
N ASN A 279 44.55 -1.57 21.78
CA ASN A 279 44.10 -1.55 20.38
C ASN A 279 42.82 -2.41 20.27
N ALA A 280 41.71 -1.82 19.81
CA ALA A 280 40.45 -2.50 19.62
C ALA A 280 40.17 -2.72 18.13
N TYR A 281 39.66 -3.90 17.80
CA TYR A 281 39.27 -4.28 16.45
C TYR A 281 37.75 -4.33 16.34
N TYR A 282 37.23 -4.09 15.13
CA TYR A 282 35.82 -4.19 14.84
C TYR A 282 35.44 -5.63 14.48
N TYR A 283 34.27 -6.05 14.93
CA TYR A 283 33.72 -7.39 14.71
C TYR A 283 32.30 -7.28 14.18
N ASP A 284 31.92 -8.20 13.29
CA ASP A 284 30.54 -8.35 12.86
C ASP A 284 29.73 -9.15 13.89
N LYS A 285 28.43 -9.29 13.63
CA LYS A 285 27.48 -10.05 14.46
C LYS A 285 27.86 -11.53 14.65
N ASP A 286 28.72 -12.08 13.80
CA ASP A 286 29.17 -13.48 13.85
C ASP A 286 30.56 -13.60 14.52
N ALA A 287 31.01 -12.55 15.19
CA ALA A 287 32.30 -12.42 15.86
C ALA A 287 33.51 -12.53 14.91
N LYS A 288 33.34 -12.25 13.62
CA LYS A 288 34.42 -12.19 12.65
C LYS A 288 34.93 -10.75 12.53
N ARG A 289 36.25 -10.60 12.48
CA ARG A 289 36.88 -9.28 12.35
C ARG A 289 36.47 -8.62 11.02
N VAL A 290 36.01 -7.38 11.09
CA VAL A 290 35.63 -6.56 9.94
C VAL A 290 36.82 -5.70 9.53
N GLY A 291 37.29 -5.88 8.30
CA GLY A 291 38.36 -5.07 7.71
C GLY A 291 39.71 -5.16 8.43
N THR A 292 40.60 -4.23 8.08
CA THR A 292 41.93 -4.08 8.70
C THR A 292 41.98 -2.98 9.75
N ASP A 293 40.93 -2.17 9.85
CA ASP A 293 40.89 -0.98 10.70
C ASP A 293 40.82 -1.35 12.19
N LYS A 294 41.30 -0.42 13.01
CA LYS A 294 41.35 -0.56 14.47
C LYS A 294 41.25 0.81 15.13
N VAL A 295 40.62 0.85 16.30
CA VAL A 295 40.75 1.99 17.20
C VAL A 295 42.06 1.82 17.96
N THR A 296 42.99 2.74 17.76
CA THR A 296 44.25 2.75 18.53
C THR A 296 43.99 3.16 19.97
N ARG A 297 44.77 2.59 20.89
CA ARG A 297 44.74 2.95 22.32
C ARG A 297 44.75 4.46 22.55
N TYR A 298 44.08 4.87 23.63
CA TYR A 298 43.87 6.23 24.12
C TYR A 298 42.99 7.12 23.23
N ASN A 299 42.46 6.60 22.14
CA ASN A 299 41.41 7.28 21.39
C ASN A 299 40.02 6.99 22.00
N ALA A 300 39.12 7.93 21.78
CA ALA A 300 37.73 7.82 22.16
C ALA A 300 36.89 7.24 21.03
N VAL A 301 35.91 6.43 21.38
CA VAL A 301 34.87 5.96 20.47
C VAL A 301 33.52 6.11 21.17
N THR A 302 32.52 6.55 20.41
CA THR A 302 31.14 6.60 20.90
C THR A 302 30.54 5.20 20.80
N VAL A 303 30.07 4.69 21.93
CA VAL A 303 29.45 3.36 21.99
C VAL A 303 28.07 3.43 22.59
N ALA A 304 27.21 2.50 22.20
CA ALA A 304 25.97 2.23 22.91
C ALA A 304 26.27 1.85 24.37
N MET A 305 25.40 2.22 25.29
CA MET A 305 25.57 1.91 26.72
C MET A 305 25.49 0.40 27.02
N ASN A 306 24.77 -0.36 26.18
CA ASN A 306 24.56 -1.79 26.33
C ASN A 306 25.64 -2.60 25.63
N THR A 307 26.00 -3.76 26.20
CA THR A 307 26.89 -4.73 25.56
C THR A 307 26.12 -5.93 25.02
N THR A 308 26.49 -6.39 23.82
CA THR A 308 25.94 -7.59 23.18
C THR A 308 26.88 -8.76 23.37
N LYS A 309 26.37 -9.89 23.87
CA LYS A 309 27.14 -11.14 24.01
C LYS A 309 27.01 -11.95 22.73
N LEU A 310 28.12 -12.16 22.02
CA LEU A 310 28.15 -12.94 20.78
C LEU A 310 28.25 -14.45 21.09
N ALA A 311 28.09 -15.29 20.05
CA ALA A 311 28.12 -16.75 20.16
C ALA A 311 29.42 -17.31 20.76
N ASN A 312 30.52 -16.55 20.68
CA ASN A 312 31.81 -16.88 21.31
C ASN A 312 31.84 -16.63 22.83
N GLY A 313 30.75 -16.15 23.43
CA GLY A 313 30.64 -15.89 24.86
C GLY A 313 31.24 -14.57 25.34
N ILE A 314 31.82 -13.75 24.44
CA ILE A 314 32.42 -12.46 24.76
C ILE A 314 31.37 -11.36 24.57
N SER A 315 31.38 -10.35 25.45
CA SER A 315 30.51 -9.18 25.37
C SER A 315 31.21 -8.04 24.64
N TYR A 316 30.51 -7.42 23.69
CA TYR A 316 31.00 -6.36 22.82
C TYR A 316 30.14 -5.12 22.99
N TYR A 317 30.75 -3.94 22.88
CA TYR A 317 30.02 -2.69 22.73
C TYR A 317 29.68 -2.47 21.26
N GLU A 318 28.47 -2.02 20.97
CA GLU A 318 28.11 -1.52 19.65
C GLU A 318 28.71 -0.12 19.47
N VAL A 319 29.47 0.07 18.40
CA VAL A 319 30.02 1.38 18.05
C VAL A 319 28.94 2.17 17.33
N ILE A 320 28.71 3.41 17.78
CA ILE A 320 27.79 4.32 17.13
C ILE A 320 28.62 5.23 16.24
N GLU A 321 28.47 5.07 14.94
CA GLU A 321 29.00 5.99 13.94
C GLU A 321 28.09 7.21 13.88
N ASN A 322 28.68 8.39 14.05
CA ASN A 322 27.99 9.68 13.89
C ASN A 322 27.99 10.11 12.43
#